data_AF-A0A8S8YJ57-F1
#
_entry.id   AF-A0A8S8YJ57-F1
#
_cell.length_a   1.000
_cell.length_b   1.000
_cell.length_c   1.000
_cell.angle_alpha   90.00
_cell.angle_beta   90.00
_cell.angle_gamma   90.00
#
_symmetry.space_group_name_H-M   'P 1'
#
loop_
_entity.id
_entity.type
_entity.pdbx_description
1 polymer ?
#
loop_
_entity_poly.entity_id
_entity_poly.type
_entity_poly.pdbx_seq_one_letter_code
_entity_poly.pdbx_strand_id
1 'polypeptide(L)'
;MNETRRAWSGIGILTLLFVILLILQMVSPYLGWSDPEVEDGFVIDEVVSGLGGPACLEWVSDRDLLVCDRDGDVIRLLNFDLPRMNGNQQN
;
A
#
# COMPACT_ATOMS: atom_id res chain seq x y z
N MET A 1 16.71 -20.41 43.62
CA MET A 1 17.43 -19.76 42.50
C MET A 1 17.00 -20.25 41.11
N ASN A 2 16.01 -21.16 41.01
CA ASN A 2 15.47 -21.72 39.76
C ASN A 2 14.14 -21.06 39.32
N GLU A 3 13.28 -20.65 40.26
CA GLU A 3 12.00 -19.98 39.98
C GLU A 3 12.18 -18.61 39.35
N THR A 4 13.10 -17.79 39.87
CA THR A 4 13.40 -16.47 39.29
C THR A 4 13.93 -16.56 37.85
N ARG A 5 14.76 -17.58 37.56
CA ARG A 5 15.25 -17.85 36.19
C ARG A 5 14.16 -18.33 35.25
N ARG A 6 13.18 -19.12 35.72
CA ARG A 6 12.02 -19.55 34.92
C ARG A 6 11.06 -18.39 34.66
N ALA A 7 10.83 -17.53 35.65
CA ALA A 7 9.99 -16.34 35.50
C ALA A 7 10.59 -15.34 34.50
N TRP A 8 11.90 -15.09 34.57
CA TRP A 8 12.60 -14.20 33.62
C TRP A 8 12.61 -14.77 32.19
N SER A 9 12.73 -16.09 32.05
CA SER A 9 12.61 -16.76 30.76
C SER A 9 11.20 -16.63 30.18
N GLY A 10 10.16 -16.81 31.00
CA GLY A 10 8.77 -16.62 30.58
C GLY A 10 8.45 -15.19 30.12
N ILE A 11 8.89 -14.19 30.88
CA ILE A 11 8.76 -12.77 30.51
C ILE A 11 9.50 -12.50 29.20
N GLY A 12 10.73 -13.00 29.04
CA GLY A 12 11.51 -12.84 27.82
C GLY A 12 10.81 -13.40 26.57
N ILE A 13 10.25 -14.61 26.66
CA ILE A 13 9.49 -15.24 25.56
C ILE A 13 8.26 -14.40 25.22
N LEU A 14 7.53 -13.94 26.23
CA LEU A 14 6.30 -13.16 26.01
C LEU A 14 6.61 -11.80 25.37
N THR A 15 7.69 -11.14 25.79
CA THR A 15 8.16 -9.91 25.15
C THR A 15 8.60 -10.15 23.69
N LEU A 16 9.29 -11.25 23.41
CA LEU A 16 9.72 -11.59 22.05
C LEU A 16 8.50 -11.85 21.14
N LEU A 17 7.53 -12.63 21.62
CA LEU A 17 6.27 -12.86 20.91
C LEU A 17 5.55 -11.56 20.59
N PHE A 18 5.49 -10.64 21.56
CA PHE A 18 4.85 -9.35 21.37
C PHE A 18 5.55 -8.52 20.28
N VAL A 19 6.89 -8.48 20.29
CA VAL A 19 7.68 -7.78 19.26
C VAL A 19 7.44 -8.38 17.87
N ILE A 20 7.38 -9.70 17.75
CA ILE A 20 7.09 -10.38 16.48
C ILE A 20 5.71 -10.01 15.96
N LEU A 21 4.69 -10.00 16.84
CA LEU A 21 3.32 -9.63 16.46
C LEU A 21 3.22 -8.16 16.03
N LEU A 22 3.96 -7.26 16.68
CA LEU A 22 4.04 -5.85 16.27
C LEU A 22 4.68 -5.70 14.88
N ILE A 23 5.76 -6.42 14.61
CA ILE A 23 6.38 -6.43 13.27
C ILE A 23 5.40 -6.96 12.23
N LEU A 24 4.70 -8.07 12.52
CA LEU A 24 3.68 -8.63 11.62
C LEU A 24 2.56 -7.63 11.31
N GLN A 25 2.10 -6.87 12.29
CA GLN A 25 1.11 -5.80 12.08
C GLN A 25 1.65 -4.65 11.21
N MET A 26 2.93 -4.29 11.38
CA MET A 26 3.54 -3.24 10.57
C MET A 26 3.74 -3.66 9.11
N VAL A 27 4.04 -4.94 8.85
CA VAL A 27 4.29 -5.43 7.48
C VAL A 27 3.03 -5.96 6.78
N SER A 28 1.95 -6.27 7.52
CA SER A 28 0.73 -6.87 6.96
C SER A 28 0.10 -6.12 5.78
N PRO A 29 0.02 -4.76 5.73
CA PRO A 29 -0.54 -4.08 4.55
C PRO A 29 0.32 -4.25 3.29
N TYR A 30 1.59 -4.62 3.43
CA TYR A 30 2.52 -4.78 2.32
C TYR A 30 2.63 -6.23 1.82
N LEU A 31 1.98 -7.20 2.49
CA LEU A 31 1.99 -8.61 2.09
C LEU A 31 1.01 -8.92 0.95
N GLY A 32 0.29 -7.92 0.42
CA GLY A 32 -0.56 -8.06 -0.76
C GLY A 32 -1.80 -8.93 -0.54
N TRP A 33 -2.25 -9.08 0.72
CA TRP A 33 -3.43 -9.89 1.05
C TRP A 33 -4.76 -9.14 0.89
N SER A 34 -4.72 -7.85 0.59
CA SER A 34 -5.90 -7.07 0.25
C SER A 34 -6.08 -7.09 -1.26
N ASP A 35 -6.78 -8.10 -1.78
CA ASP A 35 -7.47 -7.96 -3.07
C ASP A 35 -8.72 -7.14 -2.78
N PRO A 36 -8.74 -5.83 -3.09
CA PRO A 36 -9.85 -4.97 -2.70
C PRO A 36 -11.13 -5.45 -3.38
N GLU A 37 -12.21 -5.56 -2.62
CA GLU A 37 -13.52 -5.78 -3.20
C GLU A 37 -13.89 -4.54 -4.03
N VAL A 38 -13.98 -4.72 -5.34
CA VAL A 38 -14.25 -3.63 -6.29
C VAL A 38 -15.76 -3.48 -6.40
N GLU A 39 -16.27 -2.24 -6.26
CA GLU A 39 -17.69 -1.94 -6.44
C GLU A 39 -18.12 -2.28 -7.87
N ASP A 40 -19.36 -2.76 -8.02
CA ASP A 40 -19.93 -3.14 -9.31
C ASP A 40 -19.80 -1.99 -10.33
N GLY A 41 -19.23 -2.30 -11.50
CA GLY A 41 -19.01 -1.34 -12.59
C GLY A 41 -17.62 -0.69 -12.58
N PHE A 42 -16.80 -0.93 -11.56
CA PHE A 42 -15.38 -0.54 -11.55
C PHE A 42 -14.48 -1.74 -11.85
N VAL A 43 -13.33 -1.47 -12.47
CA VAL A 43 -12.28 -2.45 -12.75
C VAL A 43 -10.95 -1.88 -12.29
N ILE A 44 -10.12 -2.72 -11.68
CA ILE A 44 -8.74 -2.37 -11.33
C ILE A 44 -7.84 -2.92 -12.42
N ASP A 45 -7.15 -2.02 -13.13
CA ASP A 45 -6.10 -2.36 -14.08
C ASP A 45 -4.75 -1.84 -13.58
N GLU A 46 -3.71 -2.65 -13.73
CA GLU A 46 -2.34 -2.20 -13.47
C GLU A 46 -1.91 -1.25 -14.60
N VAL A 47 -1.62 -0.01 -14.23
CA VAL A 47 -1.25 1.05 -15.19
C VAL A 47 0.25 1.35 -15.22
N VAL A 48 0.97 0.98 -14.15
CA VAL A 48 2.43 1.11 -14.04
C VAL A 48 2.93 0.20 -12.90
N SER A 49 4.09 -0.40 -13.08
CA SER A 49 4.82 -1.14 -12.03
C SER A 49 6.22 -0.59 -11.81
N GLY A 50 6.87 -1.06 -10.74
CA GLY A 50 8.27 -0.73 -10.43
C GLY A 50 8.48 0.64 -9.79
N LEU A 51 7.43 1.26 -9.25
CA LEU A 51 7.55 2.48 -8.44
C LEU A 51 8.10 2.15 -7.05
N GLY A 52 9.08 2.92 -6.61
CA GLY A 52 9.70 2.80 -5.29
C GLY A 52 8.88 3.53 -4.22
N GLY A 53 7.81 2.90 -3.73
CA GLY A 53 6.94 3.49 -2.72
C GLY A 53 6.16 4.71 -3.25
N PRO A 54 5.24 4.51 -4.21
CA PRO A 54 4.48 5.59 -4.82
C PRO A 54 3.64 6.36 -3.79
N ALA A 55 3.73 7.69 -3.84
CA ALA A 55 2.98 8.62 -3.01
C ALA A 55 2.54 9.83 -3.84
N CYS A 56 1.73 10.72 -3.25
CA CYS A 56 1.29 12.00 -3.84
C CYS A 56 0.77 11.86 -5.29
N LEU A 57 -0.48 11.42 -5.43
CA LEU A 57 -1.15 11.33 -6.72
C LEU A 57 -1.87 12.65 -7.01
N GLU A 58 -1.47 13.37 -8.06
CA GLU A 58 -2.08 14.65 -8.46
C GLU A 58 -2.33 14.69 -9.97
N TRP A 59 -3.58 14.91 -10.35
CA TRP A 59 -3.96 15.10 -11.75
C TRP A 59 -3.66 16.52 -12.20
N VAL A 60 -2.80 16.69 -13.21
CA VAL A 60 -2.50 18.01 -13.82
C VAL A 60 -3.23 18.23 -15.14
N SER A 61 -3.83 17.18 -15.68
CA SER A 61 -4.79 17.22 -16.80
C SER A 61 -5.71 15.99 -16.73
N ASP A 62 -6.67 15.87 -17.65
CA ASP A 62 -7.55 14.69 -17.77
C ASP A 62 -6.79 13.37 -18.06
N ARG A 63 -5.48 13.46 -18.37
CA ARG A 63 -4.66 12.34 -18.81
C ARG A 63 -3.30 12.27 -18.13
N ASP A 64 -2.91 13.31 -17.41
CA ASP A 64 -1.57 13.47 -16.89
C ASP A 64 -1.62 13.41 -15.36
N LEU A 65 -1.08 12.33 -14.80
CA LEU A 65 -0.97 12.13 -13.36
C LEU A 65 0.48 12.26 -12.93
N LEU A 66 0.74 13.15 -11.99
CA LEU A 66 2.01 13.19 -11.29
C LEU A 66 1.99 12.21 -10.13
N VAL A 67 3.10 11.47 -9.97
CA VAL A 67 3.33 10.51 -8.89
C VAL A 67 4.70 10.76 -8.29
N CYS A 68 4.79 10.88 -6.97
CA CYS A 68 6.07 10.88 -6.26
C CYS A 68 6.58 9.44 -6.13
N ASP A 69 7.70 9.14 -6.79
CA ASP A 69 8.48 7.92 -6.57
C ASP A 69 9.47 8.17 -5.42
N ARG A 70 9.03 7.86 -4.19
CA ARG A 70 9.72 8.24 -2.96
C ARG A 70 11.12 7.66 -2.87
N ASP A 71 11.28 6.37 -3.19
CA ASP A 71 12.58 5.70 -3.11
C ASP A 71 13.47 6.10 -4.29
N GLY A 72 12.87 6.50 -5.42
CA GLY A 72 13.58 7.05 -6.57
C GLY A 72 13.99 8.53 -6.43
N ASP A 73 13.48 9.25 -5.43
CA ASP A 73 13.64 10.70 -5.24
C ASP A 73 13.27 11.53 -6.48
N VAL A 74 12.22 11.11 -7.18
CA VAL A 74 11.75 11.75 -8.42
C VAL A 74 10.23 11.86 -8.48
N ILE A 75 9.76 12.91 -9.17
CA ILE A 75 8.35 13.01 -9.58
C ILE A 75 8.25 12.46 -11.00
N ARG A 76 7.40 11.44 -11.18
CA ARG A 76 7.12 10.83 -12.48
C ARG A 76 5.79 11.34 -13.02
N LEU A 77 5.75 11.54 -14.33
CA LEU A 77 4.51 11.83 -15.05
C LEU A 77 4.01 10.55 -15.72
N LEU A 78 2.79 10.15 -15.41
CA LEU A 78 2.08 9.06 -16.06
C LEU A 78 1.04 9.66 -17.00
N ASN A 79 1.13 9.29 -18.28
CA ASN A 79 0.18 9.72 -19.31
C ASN A 79 -0.78 8.58 -19.62
N PHE A 80 -2.07 8.84 -19.45
CA PHE A 80 -3.15 7.89 -19.67
C PHE A 80 -3.90 8.25 -20.94
N ASP A 81 -3.89 7.34 -21.92
CA ASP A 81 -4.77 7.43 -23.08
C ASP A 81 -6.19 6.97 -22.69
N LEU A 82 -6.89 7.78 -21.90
CA LEU A 82 -8.29 7.55 -21.57
C LEU A 82 -9.19 7.99 -22.75
N PRO A 83 -10.12 7.12 -23.21
CA PRO A 83 -11.20 7.54 -24.09
C PRO A 83 -11.97 8.68 -23.42
N ARG A 84 -12.23 9.78 -24.13
CA ARG A 84 -13.04 10.87 -23.59
C ARG A 84 -14.42 10.33 -23.21
N MET A 85 -14.74 10.38 -21.92
CA MET A 85 -16.12 10.23 -21.46
C MET A 85 -16.89 11.47 -21.94
N ASN A 86 -17.52 11.36 -23.11
CA ASN A 86 -18.37 12.41 -23.63
C ASN A 86 -19.58 12.54 -22.68
N GLY A 87 -19.76 13.72 -22.07
CA GLY A 87 -20.76 14.03 -21.04
C GLY A 87 -22.23 14.01 -21.49
N ASN A 88 -22.63 13.04 -22.32
CA ASN A 88 -24.00 12.83 -22.74
C ASN A 88 -24.51 11.47 -22.23
N GLN A 89 -24.63 11.35 -20.91
CA GLN A 89 -25.56 10.41 -20.27
C GLN A 89 -26.40 11.19 -19.25
N GLN A 90 -27.31 12.02 -19.78
CA GLN A 90 -28.57 12.35 -19.10
C GLN A 90 -29.66 11.60 -19.84
N ASN A 91 -30.18 10.56 -19.22
CA ASN A 91 -31.55 10.09 -19.45
C ASN A 91 -32.15 9.73 -18.10
#